data_AF-A0A9D6U4X4-F1
#
_entry.id   AF-A0A9D6U4X4-F1
#
_cell.length_a   1.000
_cell.length_b   1.000
_cell.length_c   1.000
_cell.angle_alpha   90.00
_cell.angle_beta   90.00
_cell.angle_gamma   90.00
#
_symmetry.space_group_name_H-M   'P 1'
#
loop_
_entity.id
_entity.type
_entity.pdbx_description
1 polymer ?
#
loop_
_entity_poly.entity_id
_entity_poly.type
_entity_poly.pdbx_seq_one_letter_code
_entity_poly.pdbx_strand_id
1 'polypeptide(L)'
;MKGLFNKVKNLPTRRRFVVSTIRKGENAFETAIFEANFFYLPRSWSRPALVVATATQDEAWDTHYQLTARLTKEYPLRIIQEYS
;
A
#
# COMPACT_ATOMS: atom_id res chain seq x y z
N MET A 1 16.60 0.08 -8.30
CA MET A 1 15.14 -0.12 -8.33
C MET A 1 14.46 1.15 -7.81
N LYS A 2 13.71 1.85 -8.64
CA LYS A 2 12.85 2.97 -8.19
C LYS A 2 11.45 2.39 -7.94
N GLY A 3 11.12 2.11 -6.68
CA GLY A 3 9.76 1.75 -6.27
C GLY A 3 8.95 3.01 -5.95
N LEU A 4 7.62 2.91 -6.00
CA LEU A 4 6.75 3.98 -5.48
C LEU A 4 6.62 3.84 -3.96
N PHE A 5 6.54 4.98 -3.27
CA PHE A 5 6.41 5.04 -1.81
C PHE A 5 5.55 6.22 -1.39
N ASN A 6 4.41 5.94 -0.75
CA ASN A 6 3.50 6.95 -0.24
C ASN A 6 3.26 6.80 1.26
N LYS A 7 3.31 7.93 1.96
CA LYS A 7 2.90 8.05 3.36
C LYS A 7 1.45 8.47 3.40
N VAL A 8 0.59 7.66 4.01
CA VAL A 8 -0.85 7.91 4.07
C VAL A 8 -1.30 8.08 5.50
N LYS A 9 -1.97 9.20 5.77
CA LYS A 9 -2.74 9.37 7.00
C LYS A 9 -4.20 9.15 6.67
N ASN A 10 -4.78 8.07 7.20
CA ASN A 10 -6.20 7.79 7.03
C ASN A 10 -7.02 8.83 7.81
N LEU A 11 -7.91 9.53 7.12
CA LEU A 11 -8.71 10.61 7.73
C LEU A 11 -9.72 10.08 8.74
N PRO A 12 -10.51 9.02 8.46
CA PRO A 12 -11.50 8.50 9.40
C PRO A 12 -10.91 7.98 10.72
N THR A 13 -9.83 7.19 10.65
CA THR A 13 -9.28 6.49 11.83
C THR A 13 -8.03 7.15 12.41
N ARG A 14 -7.47 8.16 11.72
CA ARG A 14 -6.20 8.84 12.06
C ARG A 14 -4.97 7.92 12.07
N ARG A 15 -5.15 6.65 11.70
CA ARG A 15 -4.07 5.68 11.55
C ARG A 15 -3.16 6.08 10.38
N ARG A 16 -1.90 5.71 10.47
CA ARG A 16 -0.89 5.99 9.46
C ARG A 16 -0.49 4.70 8.77
N PHE A 17 -0.23 4.82 7.49
CA PHE A 17 0.13 3.72 6.63
C PHE A 17 1.25 4.14 5.70
N VAL A 18 1.97 3.14 5.22
CA VAL A 18 2.95 3.25 4.15
C VAL A 18 2.49 2.35 3.03
N VAL A 19 2.34 2.90 1.83
CA VAL A 19 2.06 2.14 0.62
C VAL A 19 3.35 2.09 -0.19
N SER A 20 3.82 0.89 -0.52
CA SER A 20 5.06 0.71 -1.28
C SER A 20 4.84 -0.25 -2.44
N THR A 21 5.27 0.14 -3.63
CA THR A 21 5.23 -0.72 -4.82
C THR A 21 6.64 -1.01 -5.28
N ILE A 22 6.97 -2.29 -5.38
CA ILE A 22 8.27 -2.79 -5.81
C ILE A 22 8.14 -3.69 -7.03
N ARG A 23 9.14 -3.67 -7.91
CA ARG A 23 9.28 -4.62 -9.01
C ARG A 23 10.05 -5.83 -8.50
N LYS A 24 9.44 -7.02 -8.51
CA LYS A 24 10.07 -8.28 -8.10
C LYS A 24 10.66 -9.08 -9.26
N GLY A 25 10.22 -8.83 -10.49
CA GLY A 25 10.70 -9.53 -11.69
C GLY A 25 10.43 -8.74 -12.97
N GLU A 26 10.61 -9.39 -14.13
CA GLU A 26 10.41 -8.73 -15.42
C GLU A 26 8.98 -8.21 -15.59
N ASN A 27 7.99 -9.04 -15.26
CA ASN A 27 6.55 -8.73 -15.31
C ASN A 27 5.86 -9.07 -13.97
N ALA A 28 6.51 -8.72 -12.86
CA ALA A 28 5.97 -8.98 -11.53
C ALA A 28 6.21 -7.77 -10.63
N PHE A 29 5.12 -7.16 -10.19
CA PHE A 29 5.10 -6.01 -9.32
C PHE A 29 4.24 -6.31 -8.09
N GLU A 30 4.63 -5.74 -6.96
CA GLU A 30 3.96 -5.96 -5.69
C GLU A 30 3.74 -4.63 -4.99
N THR A 31 2.47 -4.34 -4.69
CA THR A 31 2.06 -3.19 -3.87
C THR A 31 1.68 -3.69 -2.49
N ALA A 32 2.45 -3.26 -1.49
CA ALA A 32 2.23 -3.61 -0.09
C ALA A 32 1.79 -2.40 0.73
N ILE A 33 0.84 -2.62 1.65
CA ILE A 33 0.40 -1.63 2.64
C ILE A 33 0.92 -2.06 4.00
N PHE A 34 1.63 -1.16 4.67
CA PHE A 34 2.11 -1.35 6.03
C PHE A 34 1.42 -0.39 6.98
N GLU A 35 0.94 -0.90 8.11
CA GLU A 35 0.58 -0.04 9.23
C GLU A 35 1.82 0.61 9.81
N ALA A 36 1.75 1.92 10.03
CA ALA A 36 2.87 2.72 10.46
C ALA A 36 2.61 3.45 11.78
N ASN A 37 3.69 3.79 12.48
CA ASN A 37 3.66 4.63 13.65
C ASN A 37 3.52 6.13 13.28
N PHE A 38 3.62 7.01 14.28
CA PHE A 38 3.52 8.46 14.10
C PHE A 38 4.52 9.02 13.08
N PHE A 39 5.72 8.44 12.97
CA PHE A 39 6.80 8.85 12.08
C PHE A 39 6.76 8.19 10.70
N TYR A 40 5.69 7.45 10.39
CA TYR A 40 5.56 6.63 9.18
C TYR A 40 6.62 5.52 9.06
N LEU A 41 7.05 4.97 10.20
CA LEU A 41 7.82 3.72 10.21
C LEU A 41 6.83 2.54 10.30
N PRO A 42 6.91 1.56 9.38
CA PRO A 42 6.15 0.32 9.47
C PRO A 42 6.31 -0.33 10.84
N ARG A 43 5.19 -0.81 11.41
CA ARG A 43 5.20 -1.59 12.66
C ARG A 43 5.94 -2.92 12.48
N SER A 44 5.87 -3.48 11.28
CA SER A 44 6.64 -4.65 10.86
C SER A 44 6.91 -4.55 9.36
N TRP A 45 8.17 -4.72 8.98
CA TRP A 45 8.57 -4.75 7.56
C TRP A 45 8.29 -6.10 6.90
N SER A 46 8.15 -7.17 7.68
CA SER A 46 7.90 -8.53 7.19
C SER A 46 6.42 -8.94 7.22
N ARG A 47 5.55 -8.10 7.80
CA ARG A 47 4.11 -8.36 7.94
C ARG A 47 3.31 -7.18 7.41
N PRO A 48 3.21 -7.03 6.08
CA PRO A 48 2.29 -6.07 5.48
C PRO A 48 0.84 -6.41 5.88
N ALA A 49 0.00 -5.38 6.00
CA ALA A 49 -1.42 -5.52 6.23
C ALA A 49 -2.18 -5.94 4.96
N LEU A 50 -1.63 -5.64 3.79
CA LEU A 50 -2.15 -6.04 2.48
C LEU A 50 -1.00 -6.15 1.49
N VAL A 51 -1.10 -7.12 0.58
CA VAL A 51 -0.19 -7.28 -0.57
C VAL A 51 -1.04 -7.52 -1.80
N VAL A 52 -0.82 -6.72 -2.85
CA VAL A 52 -1.47 -6.87 -4.16
C VAL A 52 -0.40 -7.05 -5.21
N ALA A 53 -0.44 -8.18 -5.93
CA ALA A 53 0.47 -8.47 -7.02
C ALA A 53 -0.15 -8.07 -8.36
N THR A 54 0.64 -7.48 -9.24
CA THR A 54 0.24 -7.11 -10.62
C THR A 54 1.30 -7.56 -11.62
N ALA A 55 0.88 -7.79 -12.87
CA ALA A 55 1.75 -8.31 -13.91
C ALA A 55 2.43 -7.19 -14.71
N THR A 56 1.76 -6.04 -14.84
CA THR A 56 2.29 -4.90 -15.59
C THR A 56 2.65 -3.73 -14.68
N GLN A 57 3.52 -2.87 -15.19
CA GLN A 57 3.94 -1.66 -14.49
C GLN A 57 2.79 -0.65 -14.35
N ASP A 58 1.96 -0.53 -15.39
CA ASP A 58 0.82 0.39 -15.40
C ASP A 58 -0.23 -0.04 -14.38
N GLU A 59 -0.57 -1.34 -14.33
CA GLU A 59 -1.44 -1.90 -13.28
C GLU A 59 -0.89 -1.66 -11.88
N ALA A 60 0.43 -1.79 -11.72
CA ALA A 60 1.09 -1.57 -10.43
C ALA A 60 0.95 -0.10 -9.97
N TRP A 61 1.09 0.84 -10.91
CA TRP A 61 0.95 2.26 -10.66
C TRP A 61 -0.48 2.67 -10.37
N ASP A 62 -1.44 2.18 -11.16
CA ASP A 62 -2.86 2.42 -10.93
C ASP A 62 -3.29 1.85 -9.58
N THR A 63 -2.87 0.62 -9.27
CA THR A 63 -3.12 -0.01 -7.97
C THR A 63 -2.53 0.81 -6.83
N HIS A 64 -1.30 1.28 -6.97
CA HIS A 64 -0.66 2.14 -5.96
C HIS A 64 -1.44 3.43 -5.72
N TYR A 65 -1.82 4.11 -6.79
CA TYR A 65 -2.55 5.38 -6.72
C TYR A 65 -3.94 5.19 -6.11
N GLN A 66 -4.68 4.18 -6.58
CA GLN A 66 -6.01 3.84 -6.07
C GLN A 66 -5.95 3.47 -4.59
N LEU A 67 -5.06 2.56 -4.18
CA LEU A 67 -4.93 2.19 -2.77
C LEU A 67 -4.54 3.37 -1.90
N THR A 68 -3.64 4.25 -2.36
CA THR A 68 -3.27 5.48 -1.63
C THR A 68 -4.49 6.39 -1.43
N ALA A 69 -5.26 6.65 -2.50
CA ALA A 69 -6.42 7.52 -2.47
C ALA A 69 -7.54 6.95 -1.57
N ARG A 70 -7.86 5.67 -1.75
CA ARG A 70 -8.88 4.97 -0.95
C ARG A 70 -8.49 4.89 0.51
N LEU A 71 -7.25 4.50 0.81
CA LEU A 71 -6.73 4.41 2.18
C LEU A 71 -6.67 5.77 2.89
N THR A 72 -6.69 6.89 2.16
CA THR A 72 -6.83 8.22 2.76
C THR A 72 -8.25 8.48 3.25
N LYS A 73 -9.27 8.01 2.51
CA LYS A 73 -10.67 8.44 2.67
C LYS A 73 -11.59 7.38 3.30
N GLU A 74 -11.36 6.11 3.03
CA GLU A 74 -12.23 5.00 3.43
C GLU A 74 -11.73 4.31 4.71
N TYR A 75 -12.58 3.48 5.32
CA TYR A 75 -12.17 2.65 6.46
C TYR A 75 -11.15 1.58 6.02
N PRO A 76 -9.95 1.52 6.62
CA PRO A 76 -8.88 0.61 6.17
C PRO A 76 -9.27 -0.87 6.15
N LEU A 77 -10.07 -1.33 7.12
CA LEU A 77 -10.49 -2.72 7.21
C LEU A 77 -11.29 -3.17 5.97
N ARG A 78 -12.14 -2.28 5.43
CA ARG A 78 -12.93 -2.55 4.23
C ARG A 78 -12.03 -2.75 3.01
N ILE A 79 -11.03 -1.89 2.84
CA ILE A 79 -10.06 -2.00 1.75
C ILE A 79 -9.27 -3.30 1.89
N ILE A 80 -8.77 -3.62 3.09
CA ILE A 80 -7.99 -4.84 3.29
C ILE A 80 -8.83 -6.08 2.96
N GLN A 81 -10.09 -6.13 3.37
CA GLN A 81 -11.01 -7.24 3.07
C GLN A 81 -11.32 -7.40 1.58
N GLU A 82 -11.39 -6.30 0.82
CA GLU A 82 -11.70 -6.34 -0.61
C GLU A 82 -10.56 -6.90 -1.47
N TYR A 83 -9.32 -6.77 -0.99
CA TYR A 83 -8.11 -7.19 -1.71
C TYR A 83 -7.40 -8.40 -1.08
N SER A 84 -7.96 -8.97 0.00
CA SER A 84 -7.45 -10.22 0.62
C SER A 84 -8.05 -11.44 -0.06
#